data_AF-A0A3D1CM48-F1
#
_entry.id   AF-A0A3D1CM48-F1
#
_cell.length_a   1.000
_cell.length_b   1.000
_cell.length_c   1.000
_cell.angle_alpha   90.00
_cell.angle_beta   90.00
_cell.angle_gamma   90.00
#
_symmetry.space_group_name_H-M   'P 1'
#
loop_
_entity.id
_entity.type
_entity.pdbx_description
1 polymer ?
#
loop_
_entity_poly.entity_id
_entity_poly.type
_entity_poly.pdbx_seq_one_letter_code
_entity_poly.pdbx_strand_id
1 'polypeptide(L)' 'ERGARVTLIERGTIGGTCVNIGCVPSKIMIRSAHIAHLRRESPFDDGLSAQAPAVNRSALLAQ' A
#
# COMPACT_ATOMS: atom_id res chain seq x y z
N GLU A 1 6.59 17.44 -22.49
CA GLU A 1 7.84 16.87 -23.06
C GLU A 1 8.33 17.50 -24.36
N ARG A 2 7.46 17.99 -25.27
CA ARG A 2 7.84 18.50 -26.61
C ARG A 2 8.22 19.99 -26.66
N GLY A 3 8.88 20.52 -25.62
CA GLY A 3 9.37 21.91 -25.59
C GLY A 3 8.32 23.01 -25.40
N ALA A 4 7.05 22.66 -25.15
CA ALA A 4 6.03 23.65 -24.81
C ALA A 4 6.33 24.28 -23.44
N ARG A 5 6.08 25.59 -23.31
CA ARG A 5 6.01 26.25 -22.01
C ARG A 5 4.68 25.89 -21.34
N VAL A 6 4.74 25.20 -20.21
CA VAL A 6 3.56 24.70 -19.49
C VAL A 6 3.48 25.32 -18.11
N THR A 7 2.26 25.61 -17.66
CA THR A 7 1.94 25.98 -16.29
C THR A 7 0.95 24.98 -15.72
N LEU A 8 1.22 24.48 -14.52
CA LEU A 8 0.35 23.54 -13.81
C LEU A 8 -0.29 24.26 -12.62
N ILE A 9 -1.58 24.05 -12.42
CA ILE A 9 -2.35 24.63 -11.32
C ILE A 9 -2.99 23.49 -10.55
N GLU A 10 -2.73 23.44 -9.24
CA GLU A 10 -3.31 22.48 -8.31
C GLU A 10 -3.74 23.24 -7.05
N ARG A 11 -4.89 22.86 -6.47
CA ARG A 11 -5.42 23.44 -5.25
C ARG A 11 -4.89 22.71 -4.01
N GLY A 12 -4.73 21.40 -4.09
CA GLY A 12 -4.32 20.53 -2.98
C GLY A 12 -2.94 19.90 -3.20
N THR A 13 -2.83 18.62 -2.85
CA THR A 13 -1.56 17.89 -3.00
C THR A 13 -1.39 17.39 -4.43
N ILE A 14 -0.25 17.73 -5.04
CA ILE A 14 0.15 17.23 -6.36
C ILE A 14 0.03 15.70 -6.43
N GLY A 15 -0.36 15.18 -7.59
CA GLY A 15 -0.64 13.76 -7.80
C GLY A 15 -2.10 13.37 -7.55
N GLY A 16 -2.90 14.29 -7.01
CA GLY A 16 -4.35 14.17 -6.90
C GLY A 16 -4.79 12.90 -6.14
N THR A 17 -6.00 12.42 -6.46
CA THR A 17 -6.59 11.26 -5.79
C THR A 17 -5.72 10.01 -5.88
N CYS A 18 -5.20 9.69 -7.06
CA CYS A 18 -4.49 8.43 -7.31
C CYS A 18 -3.31 8.23 -6.34
N VAL A 19 -2.50 9.27 -6.17
CA VAL A 19 -1.30 9.24 -5.33
C VAL A 19 -1.66 9.37 -3.85
N ASN A 20 -2.59 10.26 -3.51
CA ASN A 20 -2.73 10.69 -2.12
C ASN A 20 -3.79 9.89 -1.34
N ILE A 21 -4.89 9.51 -1.98
CA ILE A 21 -6.05 8.90 -1.29
C ILE A 21 -6.77 7.84 -2.13
N GLY A 22 -6.06 7.27 -3.10
CA GLY A 22 -6.64 6.39 -4.11
C GLY A 22 -5.77 5.17 -4.32
N CYS A 23 -5.37 4.96 -5.58
CA CYS A 23 -4.72 3.74 -6.02
C CYS A 23 -3.45 3.41 -5.23
N VAL A 24 -2.58 4.40 -4.96
CA VAL A 24 -1.29 4.17 -4.33
C VAL A 24 -1.44 3.69 -2.87
N PRO A 25 -2.11 4.42 -1.95
CA PRO A 25 -2.36 3.93 -0.60
C PRO A 25 -3.16 2.62 -0.58
N SER A 26 -4.13 2.47 -1.49
CA SER A 26 -4.95 1.26 -1.57
C SER A 26 -4.13 0.03 -1.92
N LYS A 27 -3.19 0.14 -2.87
CA LYS A 27 -2.34 -0.99 -3.27
C LYS A 27 -1.36 -1.42 -2.18
N ILE A 28 -0.87 -0.48 -1.37
CA ILE A 28 -0.07 -0.80 -0.18
C ILE A 28 -0.90 -1.65 0.79
N MET A 29 -2.12 -1.21 1.12
CA MET A 29 -2.99 -1.93 2.04
C MET A 29 -3.41 -3.32 1.51
N ILE A 30 -3.71 -3.42 0.21
CA ILE A 30 -4.01 -4.70 -0.45
C ILE A 30 -2.81 -5.65 -0.36
N ARG A 31 -1.59 -5.16 -0.56
CA ARG A 31 -0.38 -5.98 -0.46
C ARG A 31 -0.15 -6.47 0.98
N SER A 32 -0.33 -5.60 1.96
CA SER A 32 -0.24 -5.96 3.38
C SER A 32 -1.28 -7.02 3.76
N ALA A 33 -2.52 -6.89 3.27
CA ALA A 33 -3.57 -7.88 3.49
C ALA A 33 -3.21 -9.24 2.86
N HIS A 34 -2.65 -9.23 1.64
CA HIS A 34 -2.18 -10.44 0.98
C HIS A 34 -1.08 -11.15 1.77
N ILE A 35 -0.08 -10.40 2.27
CA ILE A 35 0.98 -10.97 3.12
C ILE A 35 0.39 -11.55 4.41
N ALA A 36 -0.55 -10.85 5.04
CA ALA A 36 -1.18 -11.33 6.26
C ALA A 36 -1.99 -12.62 6.03
N HIS A 37 -2.63 -12.76 4.86
CA HIS A 37 -3.32 -13.99 4.48
C HIS A 37 -2.34 -15.15 4.24
N LEU A 38 -1.26 -14.94 3.50
CA LEU A 38 -0.22 -15.97 3.28
C LEU A 38 0.42 -16.45 4.59
N ARG A 39 0.55 -15.57 5.59
CA ARG A 39 1.05 -15.94 6.93
C ARG A 39 0.07 -16.77 7.74
N ARG A 40 -1.24 -16.65 7.47
CA ARG A 40 -2.29 -17.45 8.12
C ARG A 40 -2.52 -18.80 7.44
N GLU A 41 -2.25 -18.88 6.14
CA GLU A 41 -2.52 -20.07 5.31
C GLU A 41 -1.21 -20.61 4.72
N SER A 42 -0.23 -20.88 5.58
CA SER A 42 1.07 -21.33 5.12
C SER A 42 1.07 -22.85 4.89
N PRO A 43 1.55 -23.34 3.74
CA PRO A 43 1.63 -24.78 3.47
C PRO A 43 2.76 -25.47 4.25
N PHE A 44 3.52 -24.73 5.05
CA PHE A 44 4.67 -25.23 5.82
C PHE A 44 4.39 -25.31 7.32
N ASP A 45 3.12 -25.20 7.73
CA ASP A 45 2.76 -25.09 9.14
C ASP A 45 3.12 -26.35 9.98
N ASP A 46 3.29 -27.50 9.32
CA ASP A 46 3.81 -28.73 9.96
C ASP A 46 5.29 -28.63 10.35
N GLY A 47 6.05 -27.72 9.73
CA GLY A 47 7.48 -27.50 9.98
C GLY A 47 7.83 -26.09 10.46
N LEU A 48 6.88 -25.17 10.49
CA LEU A 48 7.03 -23.78 10.93
C LEU A 48 5.85 -23.41 11.82
N SER A 49 6.14 -22.82 12.98
CA SER A 49 5.08 -22.39 13.90
C SER A 49 4.17 -21.36 13.21
N ALA A 50 2.91 -21.72 12.97
CA ALA A 50 1.89 -20.79 12.52
C ALA A 50 1.67 -19.72 13.59
N GLN A 51 1.81 -18.45 13.21
CA GLN A 51 1.55 -17.31 14.10
C GLN A 51 0.69 -16.30 13.34
N ALA A 52 -0.43 -15.90 13.95
CA ALA A 52 -1.28 -14.88 13.39
C ALA A 52 -0.51 -13.54 13.32
N PRO A 53 -0.48 -12.87 12.15
CA PRO A 53 0.27 -11.62 12.01
C PRO A 53 -0.40 -10.50 12.80
N ALA A 54 0.37 -9.79 13.62
CA ALA A 54 -0.05 -8.55 14.26
C ALA A 54 -0.05 -7.41 13.23
N VAL A 55 -1.22 -6.81 12.97
CA VAL A 55 -1.36 -5.73 11.97
C VAL A 55 -1.33 -4.37 12.67
N ASN A 56 -0.21 -3.65 12.54
CA ASN A 56 -0.10 -2.26 12.98
C ASN A 56 -0.54 -1.31 11.86
N ARG A 57 -1.79 -0.85 11.92
CA ARG A 57 -2.37 0.02 10.89
C ARG A 57 -1.66 1.37 10.76
N SER A 58 -1.28 2.00 11.88
CA SER A 58 -0.56 3.27 11.87
C SER A 58 0.80 3.17 11.18
N ALA A 59 1.53 2.08 11.42
CA ALA A 59 2.81 1.84 10.75
C ALA A 59 2.64 1.61 9.24
N LEU A 60 1.57 0.93 8.82
CA LEU A 60 1.27 0.70 7.40
C LEU A 60 0.83 1.97 6.66
N LEU A 61 0.26 2.94 7.37
CA LEU A 61 -0.16 4.22 6.81
C LEU A 61 0.97 5.26 6.77
N ALA A 62 2.06 5.05 7.52
CA ALA A 62 3.20 5.94 7.59
C ALA A 62 4.21 5.77 6.43
N GLN A 63 3.82 5.08 5.37
CA GLN A 63 4.63 4.86 4.16
C GLN A 63 4.92 6.16 3.43
#